data_AF-A0A671TIS0-F1
#
_entry.id   AF-A0A671TIS0-F1
#
_cell.length_a   1.000
_cell.length_b   1.000
_cell.length_c   1.000
_cell.angle_alpha   90.00
_cell.angle_beta   90.00
_cell.angle_gamma   90.00
#
_symmetry.space_group_name_H-M   'P 1'
#
loop_
_entity.id
_entity.type
_entity.pdbx_description
1 polymer ?
#
loop_
_entity_poly.entity_id
_entity_poly.type
_entity_poly.pdbx_seq_one_letter_code
_entity_poly.pdbx_strand_id
1 'polypeptide(L)' 'MWIGLTDSETEGTWKWVDGTPVTQSYWASKEPNGKTTENCGDIKKYDAENSWNDEGCHHSLYWVCEKKVPK' A
#
# COMPACT_ATOMS: atom_id res chain seq x y z
N MET A 1 -0.39 0.23 -9.17
CA MET A 1 0.60 -0.88 -9.13
C MET A 1 0.73 -1.33 -7.68
N TRP A 2 0.49 -2.59 -7.39
CA TRP A 2 0.52 -3.09 -6.02
C TRP A 2 1.90 -2.98 -5.39
N ILE A 3 1.89 -2.51 -4.15
CA ILE A 3 3.00 -2.60 -3.21
C ILE A 3 2.54 -3.45 -2.02
N GLY A 4 3.48 -3.89 -1.19
CA GLY A 4 3.19 -4.79 -0.07
C GLY A 4 2.46 -4.13 1.11
N LEU A 5 1.64 -3.11 0.89
CA LEU A 5 1.04 -2.26 1.91
C LEU A 5 -0.43 -2.69 2.17
N THR A 6 -0.83 -2.82 3.43
CA THR A 6 -2.19 -3.23 3.80
C THR A 6 -2.58 -2.78 5.21
N ASP A 7 -3.86 -2.54 5.45
CA ASP A 7 -4.47 -2.35 6.76
C ASP A 7 -5.64 -3.34 7.01
N SER A 8 -5.72 -4.43 6.24
CA SER A 8 -6.83 -5.39 6.26
C SER A 8 -7.11 -6.06 7.60
N GLU A 9 -6.15 -6.02 8.54
CA GLU A 9 -6.33 -6.54 9.90
C GLU A 9 -6.95 -5.53 10.85
N THR A 10 -6.66 -4.23 10.67
CA THR A 10 -7.15 -3.16 11.54
C THR A 10 -7.18 -1.88 10.73
N GLU A 11 -8.39 -1.49 10.34
CA GLU A 11 -8.69 -0.26 9.60
C GLU A 11 -7.90 0.95 10.12
N GLY A 12 -7.22 1.65 9.20
CA GLY A 12 -6.40 2.82 9.52
C GLY A 12 -5.04 2.51 10.16
N THR A 13 -4.72 1.23 10.43
CA THR A 13 -3.41 0.79 10.91
C THR A 13 -2.65 0.06 9.82
N TRP A 14 -1.91 0.85 9.04
CA TRP A 14 -1.17 0.37 7.88
C TRP A 14 0.13 -0.34 8.26
N LYS A 15 0.37 -1.48 7.60
CA LYS A 15 1.57 -2.29 7.73
C LYS A 15 1.99 -2.87 6.38
N TRP A 16 3.21 -3.38 6.34
CA TRP A 16 3.69 -4.17 5.22
C TRP A 16 3.26 -5.63 5.37
N VAL A 17 3.16 -6.36 4.25
CA VAL A 17 2.81 -7.79 4.21
C VAL A 17 3.82 -8.69 4.91
N ASP A 18 5.02 -8.18 5.23
CA ASP A 18 6.01 -8.87 6.07
C ASP A 18 5.79 -8.65 7.59
N GLY A 19 4.75 -7.90 7.94
CA GLY A 19 4.35 -7.59 9.32
C GLY A 19 5.00 -6.34 9.90
N THR A 20 5.92 -5.69 9.20
CA THR A 20 6.54 -4.46 9.70
C THR A 20 5.58 -3.26 9.63
N PRO A 21 5.59 -2.36 10.64
CA PRO A 21 4.70 -1.20 10.63
C PRO A 21 5.15 -0.15 9.62
N VAL A 22 4.21 0.64 9.10
CA VAL A 22 4.52 1.82 8.29
C VAL A 22 5.03 2.94 9.19
N THR A 23 6.28 3.35 9.00
CA THR A 23 6.90 4.47 9.75
C THR A 23 6.94 5.77 8.94
N GLN A 24 6.86 5.66 7.61
CA GLN A 24 6.81 6.79 6.69
C GLN A 24 5.80 6.47 5.59
N SER A 25 4.97 7.45 5.24
CA SER A 25 3.95 7.30 4.20
C SER A 25 4.19 8.25 3.04
N TYR A 26 3.74 7.83 1.87
CA TYR A 26 3.75 8.61 0.64
C TYR A 26 2.35 8.61 0.01
N TRP A 27 1.33 8.79 0.85
CA TRP A 27 -0.06 8.89 0.43
C TRP A 27 -0.27 10.07 -0.53
N ALA A 28 -1.08 9.84 -1.55
CA ALA A 28 -1.61 10.93 -2.34
C ALA A 28 -2.50 11.83 -1.48
N SER A 29 -2.69 13.06 -1.94
CA SER A 29 -3.56 14.01 -1.25
C SER A 29 -4.95 13.40 -1.04
N LYS A 30 -5.40 13.35 0.22
CA LYS A 30 -6.66 12.76 0.71
C LYS A 30 -6.67 11.25 0.88
N GLU A 31 -5.59 10.55 0.59
CA GLU A 31 -5.44 9.12 0.89
C GLU A 31 -4.87 8.88 2.29
N PRO A 32 -5.16 7.72 2.90
CA PRO A 32 -6.12 6.70 2.46
C PRO A 32 -7.58 7.14 2.69
N ASN A 33 -8.50 6.78 1.79
CA ASN A 33 -9.89 7.29 1.79
C ASN A 33 -10.99 6.22 1.74
N GLY A 34 -10.67 4.98 1.38
CA GLY A 34 -11.61 3.91 1.09
C GLY A 34 -12.15 3.15 2.30
N LYS A 35 -11.70 3.51 3.51
CA LYS A 35 -12.16 2.92 4.78
C LYS A 35 -12.04 1.38 4.73
N THR A 36 -13.00 0.70 5.34
CA THR A 36 -13.04 -0.78 5.41
C THR A 36 -13.19 -1.48 4.05
N THR A 37 -13.33 -0.76 2.94
CA THR A 37 -13.54 -1.36 1.62
C THR A 37 -12.27 -1.46 0.78
N GLU A 38 -11.24 -0.66 1.08
CA GLU A 38 -10.02 -0.56 0.30
C GLU A 38 -8.82 -0.80 1.23
N ASN A 39 -8.33 -2.04 1.25
CA ASN A 39 -7.36 -2.47 2.27
C ASN A 39 -5.98 -2.82 1.69
N CYS A 40 -5.75 -2.50 0.41
CA CYS A 40 -4.50 -2.81 -0.30
C CYS A 40 -3.90 -1.53 -0.88
N GLY A 41 -2.62 -1.29 -0.62
CA GLY A 41 -1.92 -0.11 -1.09
C GLY A 41 -1.35 -0.27 -2.49
N ASP A 42 -1.56 0.72 -3.34
CA ASP A 42 -1.06 0.77 -4.70
C ASP A 42 -0.42 2.13 -5.03
N ILE A 43 0.48 2.14 -6.01
CA ILE A 43 1.05 3.36 -6.61
C ILE A 43 0.23 3.71 -7.85
N LYS A 44 -0.49 4.84 -7.84
CA LYS A 44 -1.30 5.32 -8.99
C LYS A 44 -0.48 6.04 -10.05
N LYS A 45 0.54 6.79 -9.65
CA LYS A 45 1.40 7.61 -10.53
C LYS A 45 2.86 7.21 -10.35
N TYR A 46 3.45 6.60 -11.37
CA TYR A 46 4.83 6.08 -11.32
C TYR A 46 5.91 7.16 -11.47
N ASP A 47 5.52 8.33 -11.97
CA ASP A 47 6.37 9.49 -12.25
C ASP A 47 6.24 10.61 -11.20
N ALA A 48 5.53 10.34 -10.11
CA ALA A 48 5.29 11.30 -9.04
C ALA A 48 5.51 10.70 -7.65
N GLU A 49 6.10 11.49 -6.76
CA GLU A 49 6.09 11.23 -5.33
C GLU A 49 4.69 11.40 -4.74
N ASN A 50 4.48 10.89 -3.53
CA ASN A 50 3.21 10.98 -2.81
C ASN A 50 2.03 10.46 -3.65
N SER A 51 2.14 9.22 -4.11
CA SER A 51 1.22 8.61 -5.08
C SER A 51 0.62 7.29 -4.59
N TRP A 52 0.77 6.97 -3.31
CA TRP A 52 0.11 5.82 -2.69
C TRP A 52 -1.38 6.07 -2.57
N ASN A 53 -2.15 5.00 -2.74
CA ASN A 53 -3.60 4.99 -2.68
C ASN A 53 -4.03 3.65 -2.08
N ASP A 54 -5.04 3.68 -1.21
CA ASP A 54 -5.73 2.47 -0.79
C ASP A 54 -6.75 2.07 -1.86
N GLU A 55 -6.79 0.80 -2.21
CA GLU A 55 -7.62 0.29 -3.30
C GLU A 55 -8.24 -1.05 -2.92
N GLY A 56 -9.34 -1.40 -3.58
CA GLY A 56 -9.96 -2.70 -3.44
C GLY A 56 -8.99 -3.82 -3.80
N CYS A 57 -8.68 -4.70 -2.84
CA CYS A 57 -7.71 -5.80 -3.02
C CYS A 57 -8.04 -6.77 -4.16
N HIS A 58 -9.28 -6.78 -4.66
CA HIS A 58 -9.75 -7.65 -5.73
C HIS A 58 -9.38 -7.14 -7.14
N HIS A 59 -8.83 -5.93 -7.25
CA HIS A 59 -8.40 -5.38 -8.53
C HIS A 59 -7.15 -6.10 -9.08
N SER A 60 -7.14 -6.33 -10.39
CA SER A 60 -5.99 -6.91 -11.10
C SER A 60 -5.04 -5.81 -11.57
N LEU A 61 -3.92 -5.64 -10.86
CA LEU A 61 -2.85 -4.69 -11.20
C LEU A 61 -1.50 -5.42 -11.24
N TYR A 62 -0.51 -4.84 -11.94
CA TYR A 62 0.89 -5.24 -11.77
C TYR A 62 1.36 -4.99 -10.34
N TRP A 63 2.39 -5.72 -9.89
CA TRP A 63 2.92 -5.65 -8.53
C TRP A 63 4.46 -5.64 -8.49
N VAL A 64 5.00 -5.08 -7.41
CA VAL A 64 6.44 -5.13 -7.09
C VAL A 64 6.68 -6.16 -5.99
N CYS A 65 7.76 -6.95 -6.10
CA CYS A 65 8.20 -7.86 -5.06
C CYS A 65 9.48 -7.35 -4.40
N GLU A 66 9.56 -7.50 -3.08
CA GLU A 66 10.79 -7.31 -2.32
C GLU A 66 11.40 -8.68 -1.95
N LYS A 67 12.73 -8.78 -2.02
CA LYS A 67 13.46 -9.94 -1.53
C LYS A 67 14.69 -9.49 -0.76
N LYS A 68 14.82 -9.93 0.49
CA LYS A 68 16.05 -9.77 1.26
C LYS A 68 17.15 -10.62 0.63
N VAL A 69 18.26 -9.99 0.28
CA VAL A 69 19.45 -10.68 -0.19
C VAL A 69 20.27 -11.10 1.03
N PRO A 70 20.60 -12.40 1.20
CA PRO A 70 21.52 -12.83 2.24
C PRO A 70 22.85 -12.09 2.12
N LYS A 71 23.47 -11.77 3.27
CA LYS A 71 24.85 -11.26 3.28
C LYS A 71 25.84 -12.34 2.88
#